data_AF-A0A8S0YGP9-F1
#
_entry.id   AF-A0A8S0YGP9-F1
#
_cell.length_a   1.000
_cell.length_b   1.000
_cell.length_c   1.000
_cell.angle_alpha   90.00
_cell.angle_beta   90.00
_cell.angle_gamma   90.00
#
_symmetry.space_group_name_H-M   'P 1'
#
loop_
_entity.id
_entity.type
_entity.pdbx_description
1 polymer ?
#
loop_
_entity_poly.entity_id
_entity_poly.type
_entity_poly.pdbx_seq_one_letter_code
_entity_poly.pdbx_strand_id
1 'polypeptide(L)'
;MVKPSIFSKEYEKKMRRRKRNLIILVIACLLIIALAVIYIRGAFKAAVKETNKVKSNISAENKQVKDSSHGAKVSSTDQKSKSVKKEENYKIKLSDGKSVNLAYEGKGSDRKFKSVTPGNGNYDISPSAKNIVLFDSKSQSILLVDINGNKQDITNPKYVSTNGSVIEKNAQISSNPSYIWCLSPKFLDDNNIAYISQLPWIGKTSKYVWIENIQNKSHIMVQGIQGENIKFQRLTEKGLTVIEDGATVYVNAAGSVTQ
;
A
#
# COMPACT_ATOMS: atom_id res chain seq x y z
N MET A 1 35.54 -5.69 -4.39
CA MET A 1 36.75 -6.28 -5.03
C MET A 1 36.71 -6.03 -6.52
N VAL A 2 37.86 -5.69 -7.12
CA VAL A 2 38.01 -5.50 -8.58
C VAL A 2 37.72 -6.81 -9.34
N LYS A 3 37.27 -6.69 -10.60
CA LYS A 3 37.12 -7.83 -11.53
C LYS A 3 38.50 -8.31 -11.99
N PRO A 4 38.87 -9.60 -11.88
CA PRO A 4 40.13 -10.10 -12.44
C PRO A 4 40.10 -10.01 -13.97
N SER A 5 41.24 -9.75 -14.60
CA SER A 5 41.34 -9.69 -16.07
C SER A 5 40.88 -11.01 -16.69
N ILE A 6 39.99 -10.91 -17.68
CA ILE A 6 39.44 -12.03 -18.45
C ILE A 6 40.51 -12.81 -19.22
N PHE A 7 41.63 -12.16 -19.54
CA PHE A 7 42.77 -12.75 -20.24
C PHE A 7 43.81 -13.39 -19.30
N SER A 8 43.56 -13.43 -17.99
CA SER A 8 44.49 -14.05 -17.04
C SER A 8 44.30 -15.57 -16.97
N LYS A 9 45.40 -16.33 -17.02
CA LYS A 9 45.44 -17.81 -16.86
C LYS A 9 44.85 -18.31 -15.54
N GLU A 10 44.62 -17.42 -14.57
CA GLU A 10 43.95 -17.71 -13.29
C GLU A 10 42.46 -17.32 -13.23
N TYR A 11 41.88 -16.73 -14.29
CA TYR A 11 40.53 -16.17 -14.28
C TYR A 11 39.49 -17.19 -13.80
N GLU A 12 39.47 -18.39 -14.38
CA GLU A 12 38.61 -19.49 -13.94
C GLU A 12 38.84 -19.88 -12.48
N LYS A 13 40.11 -20.05 -12.08
CA LYS A 13 40.50 -20.47 -10.71
C LYS A 13 39.99 -19.46 -9.67
N LYS A 14 40.01 -18.17 -10.01
CA LYS A 14 39.48 -17.06 -9.21
C LYS A 14 37.93 -17.01 -9.26
N MET A 15 37.29 -17.23 -10.41
CA MET A 15 35.82 -17.28 -10.50
C MET A 15 35.23 -18.51 -9.77
N ARG A 16 35.83 -19.70 -9.91
CA ARG A 16 35.39 -20.95 -9.28
C ARG A 16 35.46 -20.85 -7.75
N ARG A 17 36.51 -20.20 -7.21
CA ARG A 17 36.60 -19.83 -5.79
C ARG A 17 35.48 -18.86 -5.37
N ARG A 18 35.22 -17.78 -6.14
CA ARG A 18 34.12 -16.83 -5.85
C ARG A 18 32.75 -17.52 -5.80
N LYS A 19 32.42 -18.37 -6.78
CA LYS A 19 31.16 -19.14 -6.80
C LYS A 19 31.03 -20.04 -5.55
N ARG A 20 32.08 -20.78 -5.17
CA ARG A 20 32.06 -21.63 -3.97
C ARG A 20 31.89 -20.84 -2.68
N ASN A 21 32.58 -19.72 -2.52
CA ASN A 21 32.47 -18.88 -1.32
C ASN A 21 31.07 -18.25 -1.19
N LEU A 22 30.42 -17.88 -2.30
CA LEU A 22 29.04 -17.37 -2.29
C LEU A 22 28.05 -18.47 -1.86
N ILE A 23 28.19 -19.70 -2.36
CA ILE A 23 27.36 -20.84 -1.95
C ILE A 23 27.52 -21.12 -0.45
N ILE A 24 28.76 -21.12 0.08
CA ILE A 24 29.03 -21.29 1.51
C ILE A 24 28.36 -20.19 2.35
N LEU A 25 28.40 -18.94 1.90
CA LEU A 25 27.75 -17.82 2.60
C LEU A 25 26.22 -18.00 2.64
N VAL A 26 25.59 -18.40 1.53
CA VAL A 26 24.14 -18.68 1.49
C VAL A 26 23.77 -19.82 2.45
N ILE A 27 24.54 -20.91 2.50
CA ILE A 27 24.31 -22.02 3.44
C ILE A 27 24.46 -21.56 4.90
N ALA A 28 25.47 -20.74 5.20
CA ALA A 28 25.65 -20.18 6.55
C ALA A 28 24.48 -19.28 6.97
N CYS A 29 23.97 -18.42 6.07
CA CYS A 29 22.78 -17.61 6.34
C CYS A 29 21.53 -18.47 6.60
N LEU A 30 21.32 -19.55 5.82
CA LEU A 30 20.19 -20.47 6.02
C LEU A 30 20.26 -21.19 7.38
N LEU A 31 21.46 -21.60 7.82
CA LEU A 31 21.65 -22.20 9.15
C LEU A 31 21.34 -21.21 10.28
N ILE A 32 21.76 -19.95 10.16
CA ILE A 32 21.45 -18.90 11.14
C ILE A 32 19.93 -18.65 11.22
N ILE A 33 19.24 -18.59 10.07
CA ILE A 33 17.78 -18.44 10.01
C ILE A 33 17.07 -19.63 10.67
N ALA A 34 17.51 -20.86 10.41
CA ALA A 34 16.94 -22.06 11.03
C ALA A 34 17.07 -22.05 12.56
N LEU A 35 18.24 -21.67 13.09
CA LEU A 35 18.47 -21.53 14.53
C LEU A 35 17.60 -20.43 15.15
N ALA A 36 17.45 -19.29 14.49
CA ALA A 36 16.58 -18.20 14.93
C ALA A 36 15.11 -18.63 15.02
N VAL A 37 14.61 -19.36 14.01
CA VAL A 37 13.23 -19.89 14.00
C VAL A 37 12.99 -20.87 15.16
N ILE A 38 13.96 -21.74 15.48
CA ILE A 38 13.89 -22.66 16.63
C ILE A 38 13.81 -21.89 17.94
N TYR A 39 14.69 -20.89 18.13
CA TYR A 39 14.72 -20.06 19.34
C TYR A 39 13.40 -19.30 19.57
N ILE A 40 12.87 -18.65 18.53
CA ILE A 40 11.59 -17.92 18.57
C ILE A 40 10.44 -18.86 18.92
N ARG A 41 10.38 -20.08 18.34
CA ARG A 41 9.34 -21.08 18.67
C ARG A 41 9.40 -21.56 20.12
N GLY A 42 10.60 -21.62 20.70
CA GLY A 42 10.81 -21.93 22.13
C GLY A 42 10.25 -20.83 23.03
N ALA A 43 10.71 -19.59 22.83
CA ALA A 43 10.30 -18.44 23.63
C ALA A 43 8.79 -18.16 23.55
N PHE A 44 8.19 -18.24 22.36
CA PHE A 44 6.76 -17.95 22.16
C PHE A 44 5.85 -18.94 22.90
N LYS A 45 6.27 -20.21 23.07
CA LYS A 45 5.53 -21.20 23.86
C LYS A 45 5.52 -20.91 25.37
N ALA A 46 6.49 -20.15 25.88
CA ALA A 46 6.51 -19.73 27.28
C ALA A 46 5.51 -18.58 27.52
N ALA A 47 5.59 -17.50 26.72
CA ALA A 47 4.76 -16.31 26.89
C ALA A 47 3.25 -16.59 26.82
N VAL A 48 2.82 -17.50 25.94
CA VAL A 48 1.41 -17.89 25.78
C VAL A 48 0.84 -18.65 26.99
N LYS A 49 1.68 -19.16 27.91
CA LYS A 49 1.21 -19.81 29.14
C LYS A 49 0.83 -18.83 30.25
N GLU A 50 1.35 -17.60 30.26
CA GLU A 50 1.07 -16.63 31.33
C GLU A 50 -0.19 -15.79 31.07
N THR A 51 -0.46 -15.45 29.80
CA THR A 51 -1.56 -14.53 29.43
C THR A 51 -2.95 -15.09 29.72
N ASN A 52 -3.12 -16.40 29.88
CA ASN A 52 -4.39 -17.03 30.24
C ASN A 52 -4.80 -16.87 31.72
N LYS A 53 -3.95 -16.31 32.59
CA LYS A 53 -4.28 -16.12 34.03
C LYS A 53 -4.97 -14.79 34.38
N VAL A 54 -5.13 -13.86 33.44
CA VAL A 54 -5.50 -12.46 33.73
C VAL A 54 -6.93 -12.09 33.27
N LYS A 55 -7.76 -13.08 32.89
CA LYS A 55 -9.10 -12.84 32.30
C LYS A 55 -10.29 -13.36 33.11
N SER A 56 -10.16 -13.37 34.44
CA SER A 56 -11.23 -13.74 35.38
C SER A 56 -11.19 -12.90 36.67
N ASN A 57 -11.46 -11.60 36.54
CA ASN A 57 -11.98 -10.72 37.61
C ASN A 57 -12.42 -9.36 37.01
N ILE A 58 -13.43 -8.73 37.62
CA ILE A 58 -14.24 -7.54 37.18
C ILE A 58 -15.54 -7.95 36.47
N SER A 59 -16.56 -8.32 37.26
CA SER A 59 -17.97 -8.52 36.83
C SER A 59 -18.94 -8.59 38.03
N ALA A 60 -18.99 -7.51 38.84
CA ALA A 60 -19.96 -7.16 39.89
C ALA A 60 -19.60 -5.73 40.36
N GLU A 61 -20.45 -4.82 40.86
CA GLU A 61 -21.89 -4.80 41.18
C GLU A 61 -22.38 -3.33 40.91
N ASN A 62 -23.51 -3.00 40.27
CA ASN A 62 -24.89 -2.89 40.79
C ASN A 62 -24.99 -2.02 42.10
N LYS A 63 -25.91 -1.07 42.32
CA LYS A 63 -27.31 -0.82 41.86
C LYS A 63 -27.76 0.66 42.05
N GLN A 64 -28.69 1.16 41.20
CA GLN A 64 -29.91 1.97 41.53
C GLN A 64 -29.76 3.39 42.22
N VAL A 65 -30.69 4.37 42.29
CA VAL A 65 -32.04 4.77 41.74
C VAL A 65 -32.27 6.27 42.17
N LYS A 66 -33.00 7.20 41.50
CA LYS A 66 -34.48 7.33 41.48
C LYS A 66 -35.08 8.52 40.65
N ASP A 67 -36.29 8.31 40.14
CA ASP A 67 -37.44 9.14 39.66
C ASP A 67 -37.46 10.69 39.60
N SER A 68 -38.03 11.23 38.51
CA SER A 68 -39.34 11.98 38.43
C SER A 68 -39.59 12.50 36.99
N SER A 69 -40.69 12.21 36.27
CA SER A 69 -42.07 12.76 36.37
C SER A 69 -42.13 14.28 36.14
N HIS A 70 -42.86 14.89 35.19
CA HIS A 70 -43.94 14.49 34.25
C HIS A 70 -43.88 15.41 32.97
N GLY A 71 -44.60 15.24 31.84
CA GLY A 71 -45.49 14.17 31.37
C GLY A 71 -46.78 14.65 30.65
N ALA A 72 -46.75 15.14 29.38
CA ALA A 72 -47.95 15.58 28.65
C ALA A 72 -47.96 15.27 27.12
N LYS A 73 -49.12 14.81 26.61
CA LYS A 73 -49.51 14.70 25.17
C LYS A 73 -49.87 16.09 24.60
N VAL A 74 -50.01 16.35 23.29
CA VAL A 74 -49.99 15.51 22.05
C VAL A 74 -48.94 16.12 21.06
N SER A 75 -48.94 16.09 19.72
CA SER A 75 -49.85 15.65 18.63
C SER A 75 -49.04 15.20 17.38
N SER A 76 -49.70 14.94 16.24
CA SER A 76 -49.08 14.50 14.98
C SER A 76 -49.20 15.51 13.82
N THR A 77 -48.23 15.46 12.90
CA THR A 77 -48.41 15.73 11.46
C THR A 77 -47.31 14.97 10.72
N ASP A 78 -47.68 14.18 9.71
CA ASP A 78 -46.73 13.39 8.93
C ASP A 78 -45.88 14.25 7.99
N GLN A 79 -44.56 14.18 8.15
CA GLN A 79 -43.66 14.27 7.02
C GLN A 79 -42.73 13.06 6.99
N LYS A 80 -42.82 12.33 5.88
CA LYS A 80 -42.12 11.07 5.61
C LYS A 80 -40.62 11.30 5.42
N SER A 81 -39.91 11.52 6.52
CA SER A 81 -38.45 11.65 6.55
C SER A 81 -37.81 10.39 5.96
N LYS A 82 -37.25 10.50 4.76
CA LYS A 82 -36.21 9.58 4.31
C LYS A 82 -35.05 9.77 5.29
N SER A 83 -34.83 8.80 6.16
CA SER A 83 -33.74 8.82 7.14
C SER A 83 -32.40 8.82 6.41
N VAL A 84 -31.87 10.01 6.16
CA VAL A 84 -30.49 10.20 5.74
C VAL A 84 -29.63 9.65 6.86
N LYS A 85 -29.08 8.44 6.67
CA LYS A 85 -28.01 7.92 7.52
C LYS A 85 -26.93 9.00 7.54
N LYS A 86 -26.60 9.50 8.74
CA LYS A 86 -25.57 10.52 8.93
C LYS A 86 -24.24 9.93 8.45
N GLU A 87 -23.78 10.35 7.27
CA GLU A 87 -22.53 9.83 6.70
C GLU A 87 -21.33 10.29 7.54
N GLU A 88 -20.83 9.36 8.34
CA GLU A 88 -19.60 9.54 9.09
C GLU A 88 -18.43 9.60 8.09
N ASN A 89 -17.50 10.54 8.32
CA ASN A 89 -16.47 10.88 7.34
C ASN A 89 -15.14 11.27 7.99
N TYR A 90 -14.04 10.96 7.30
CA TYR A 90 -12.69 11.40 7.66
C TYR A 90 -12.23 12.54 6.75
N LYS A 91 -11.65 13.59 7.31
CA LYS A 91 -11.11 14.73 6.55
C LYS A 91 -9.58 14.68 6.47
N ILE A 92 -9.05 14.33 5.31
CA ILE A 92 -7.61 14.20 5.05
C ILE A 92 -7.08 15.48 4.39
N LYS A 93 -6.03 16.08 4.95
CA LYS A 93 -5.28 17.18 4.31
C LYS A 93 -4.16 16.62 3.40
N LEU A 94 -4.01 17.23 2.23
CA LEU A 94 -2.93 17.02 1.26
C LEU A 94 -1.86 18.12 1.35
N SER A 95 -0.68 17.90 0.76
CA SER A 95 0.47 18.83 0.83
C SER A 95 0.25 20.17 0.10
N ASP A 96 -0.74 20.24 -0.78
CA ASP A 96 -1.17 21.48 -1.46
C ASP A 96 -2.16 22.31 -0.61
N GLY A 97 -2.50 21.85 0.59
CA GLY A 97 -3.43 22.50 1.50
C GLY A 97 -4.90 22.14 1.27
N LYS A 98 -5.25 21.46 0.17
CA LYS A 98 -6.61 20.97 -0.06
C LYS A 98 -6.96 19.88 0.96
N SER A 99 -8.25 19.66 1.14
CA SER A 99 -8.79 18.59 1.97
C SER A 99 -9.70 17.67 1.15
N VAL A 100 -9.64 16.38 1.45
CA VAL A 100 -10.49 15.35 0.87
C VAL A 100 -11.27 14.68 2.00
N ASN A 101 -12.59 14.58 1.83
CA ASN A 101 -13.50 13.91 2.76
C ASN A 101 -13.74 12.47 2.26
N LEU A 102 -13.55 11.48 3.15
CA LEU A 102 -13.76 10.07 2.88
C LEU A 102 -15.01 9.61 3.64
N ALA A 103 -16.10 9.34 2.94
CA ALA A 103 -17.36 8.92 3.57
C ALA A 103 -17.39 7.40 3.74
N TYR A 104 -17.92 6.92 4.87
CA TYR A 104 -18.10 5.49 5.15
C TYR A 104 -19.47 5.18 5.75
N GLU A 105 -19.90 3.92 5.58
CA GLU A 105 -21.08 3.38 6.27
C GLU A 105 -20.73 2.07 7.02
N GLY A 106 -21.67 1.55 7.80
CA GLY A 106 -21.53 0.32 8.59
C GLY A 106 -21.09 0.56 10.03
N LYS A 107 -20.90 -0.52 10.80
CA LYS A 107 -20.45 -0.49 12.20
C LYS A 107 -19.47 -1.64 12.46
N GLY A 108 -18.56 -1.47 13.41
CA GLY A 108 -17.58 -2.50 13.79
C GLY A 108 -16.78 -3.03 12.59
N SER A 109 -16.74 -4.35 12.45
CA SER A 109 -16.11 -5.08 11.34
C SER A 109 -16.63 -4.67 9.96
N ASP A 110 -17.89 -4.26 9.88
CA ASP A 110 -18.62 -4.17 8.60
C ASP A 110 -18.46 -2.81 7.93
N ARG A 111 -17.75 -1.88 8.58
CA ARG A 111 -17.49 -0.54 8.06
C ARG A 111 -16.84 -0.60 6.67
N LYS A 112 -17.33 0.20 5.73
CA LYS A 112 -16.83 0.28 4.35
C LYS A 112 -16.86 1.71 3.84
N PHE A 113 -15.85 2.10 3.06
CA PHE A 113 -15.85 3.35 2.34
C PHE A 113 -16.91 3.37 1.23
N LYS A 114 -17.54 4.54 1.04
CA LYS A 114 -18.58 4.81 0.04
C LYS A 114 -18.10 5.67 -1.11
N SER A 115 -17.44 6.77 -0.77
CA SER A 115 -17.15 7.85 -1.70
C SER A 115 -16.02 8.74 -1.17
N VAL A 116 -15.44 9.50 -2.08
CA VAL A 116 -14.35 10.45 -1.84
C VAL A 116 -14.77 11.78 -2.44
N THR A 117 -14.69 12.85 -1.65
CA THR A 117 -15.18 14.19 -2.02
C THR A 117 -14.09 15.24 -1.77
N PRO A 118 -13.59 15.95 -2.80
CA PRO A 118 -13.97 15.87 -4.21
C PRO A 118 -13.57 14.52 -4.84
N GLY A 119 -14.42 14.00 -5.73
CA GLY A 119 -14.23 12.71 -6.41
C GLY A 119 -13.31 12.79 -7.64
N ASN A 120 -12.35 13.70 -7.66
CA ASN A 120 -11.64 14.14 -8.87
C ASN A 120 -10.46 13.22 -9.27
N GLY A 121 -10.72 11.92 -9.44
CA GLY A 121 -9.82 10.94 -10.11
C GLY A 121 -8.53 10.56 -9.36
N ASN A 122 -8.04 11.39 -8.46
CA ASN A 122 -6.81 11.22 -7.68
C ASN A 122 -6.96 10.25 -6.50
N TYR A 123 -7.80 9.21 -6.64
CA TYR A 123 -8.03 8.20 -5.61
C TYR A 123 -8.44 6.85 -6.18
N ASP A 124 -8.44 5.84 -5.30
CA ASP A 124 -9.12 4.58 -5.52
C ASP A 124 -9.66 4.00 -4.22
N ILE A 125 -10.68 3.14 -4.31
CA ILE A 125 -11.22 2.36 -3.19
C ILE A 125 -10.87 0.89 -3.45
N SER A 126 -10.26 0.24 -2.46
CA SER A 126 -9.90 -1.18 -2.51
C SER A 126 -11.11 -2.10 -2.71
N PRO A 127 -10.95 -3.32 -3.27
CA PRO A 127 -12.07 -4.23 -3.54
C PRO A 127 -12.93 -4.59 -2.30
N SER A 128 -12.32 -4.70 -1.11
CA SER A 128 -13.02 -4.91 0.16
C SER A 128 -13.76 -3.66 0.69
N ALA A 129 -13.48 -2.50 0.10
CA ALA A 129 -13.79 -1.14 0.57
C ALA A 129 -13.28 -0.83 1.99
N LYS A 130 -12.19 -1.48 2.43
CA LYS A 130 -11.54 -1.24 3.73
C LYS A 130 -10.40 -0.23 3.67
N ASN A 131 -9.79 -0.04 2.51
CA ASN A 131 -8.72 0.92 2.27
C ASN A 131 -9.09 1.89 1.13
N ILE A 132 -8.61 3.12 1.24
CA ILE A 132 -8.54 4.11 0.17
C ILE A 132 -7.07 4.42 -0.11
N VAL A 133 -6.74 4.65 -1.38
CA VAL A 133 -5.49 5.31 -1.77
C VAL A 133 -5.80 6.69 -2.34
N LEU A 134 -5.02 7.70 -1.94
CA LEU A 134 -5.10 9.07 -2.44
C LEU A 134 -3.77 9.46 -3.11
N PHE A 135 -3.84 10.24 -4.18
CA PHE A 135 -2.67 10.84 -4.82
C PHE A 135 -2.50 12.31 -4.43
N ASP A 136 -1.43 12.60 -3.70
CA ASP A 136 -1.00 13.96 -3.38
C ASP A 136 -0.06 14.47 -4.48
N SER A 137 -0.62 15.21 -5.44
CA SER A 137 0.07 15.59 -6.67
C SER A 137 1.23 16.57 -6.49
N LYS A 138 1.28 17.31 -5.37
CA LYS A 138 2.34 18.31 -5.10
C LYS A 138 3.58 17.68 -4.46
N SER A 139 3.40 16.68 -3.60
CA SER A 139 4.49 15.88 -3.02
C SER A 139 4.87 14.67 -3.88
N GLN A 140 4.03 14.36 -4.89
CA GLN A 140 3.95 13.07 -5.57
C GLN A 140 4.00 11.92 -4.55
N SER A 141 2.99 11.87 -3.68
CA SER A 141 2.85 10.78 -2.70
C SER A 141 1.58 9.97 -2.91
N ILE A 142 1.71 8.67 -2.70
CA ILE A 142 0.67 7.67 -2.56
C ILE A 142 0.33 7.59 -1.06
N LEU A 143 -0.87 8.04 -0.68
CA LEU A 143 -1.33 8.07 0.71
C LEU A 143 -2.40 7.00 0.90
N LEU A 144 -2.10 5.97 1.68
CA LEU A 144 -3.05 4.94 2.10
C LEU A 144 -3.85 5.44 3.31
N VAL A 145 -5.16 5.19 3.33
CA VAL A 145 -6.02 5.43 4.48
C VAL A 145 -6.86 4.18 4.76
N ASP A 146 -6.74 3.62 5.96
CA ASP A 146 -7.56 2.48 6.39
C ASP A 146 -8.96 2.91 6.84
N ILE A 147 -9.86 1.94 7.02
CA ILE A 147 -11.24 2.18 7.47
C ILE A 147 -11.32 2.82 8.86
N ASN A 148 -10.25 2.80 9.66
CA ASN A 148 -10.18 3.43 10.98
C ASN A 148 -9.73 4.90 10.90
N GLY A 149 -9.34 5.38 9.72
CA GLY A 149 -8.84 6.73 9.47
C GLY A 149 -7.32 6.86 9.64
N ASN A 150 -6.59 5.76 9.85
CA ASN A 150 -5.13 5.76 9.93
C ASN A 150 -4.56 6.08 8.56
N LYS A 151 -3.75 7.15 8.47
CA LYS A 151 -3.08 7.56 7.22
C LYS A 151 -1.60 7.16 7.22
N GLN A 152 -1.15 6.51 6.16
CA GLN A 152 0.25 6.19 5.91
C GLN A 152 0.67 6.79 4.55
N ASP A 153 1.82 7.45 4.47
CA ASP A 153 2.49 7.65 3.17
C ASP A 153 3.22 6.34 2.84
N ILE A 154 2.87 5.73 1.71
CA ILE A 154 3.37 4.41 1.30
C ILE A 154 4.38 4.51 0.16
N THR A 155 4.43 5.69 -0.50
CA THR A 155 5.31 5.98 -1.64
C THR A 155 6.74 5.50 -1.44
N ASN A 156 7.30 4.82 -2.44
CA ASN A 156 8.71 4.48 -2.43
C ASN A 156 9.56 5.75 -2.18
N PRO A 157 10.29 5.87 -1.06
CA PRO A 157 11.09 7.06 -0.78
C PRO A 157 12.32 7.14 -1.68
N LYS A 158 12.80 6.02 -2.23
CA LYS A 158 14.00 5.98 -3.07
C LYS A 158 14.10 4.76 -3.96
N TYR A 159 14.59 4.97 -5.18
CA TYR A 159 14.96 3.88 -6.06
C TYR A 159 16.42 3.48 -5.81
N VAL A 160 16.68 2.17 -5.70
CA VAL A 160 18.02 1.59 -5.68
C VAL A 160 18.18 0.75 -6.94
N SER A 161 19.07 1.19 -7.81
CA SER A 161 19.32 0.56 -9.11
C SER A 161 20.25 -0.65 -9.01
N THR A 162 20.27 -1.49 -10.06
CA THR A 162 20.99 -2.78 -10.08
C THR A 162 22.52 -2.68 -9.96
N ASN A 163 23.10 -1.48 -10.16
CA ASN A 163 24.51 -1.20 -9.92
C ASN A 163 24.80 -0.63 -8.50
N GLY A 164 23.76 -0.40 -7.70
CA GLY A 164 23.84 0.18 -6.35
C GLY A 164 23.66 1.70 -6.28
N SER A 165 23.46 2.42 -7.38
CA SER A 165 23.16 3.86 -7.33
C SER A 165 21.78 4.12 -6.72
N VAL A 166 21.72 5.03 -5.76
CA VAL A 166 20.51 5.42 -5.02
C VAL A 166 19.97 6.74 -5.56
N ILE A 167 18.66 6.83 -5.74
CA ILE A 167 17.96 8.03 -6.19
C ILE A 167 16.85 8.33 -5.17
N GLU A 168 16.99 9.42 -4.41
CA GLU A 168 16.05 9.81 -3.37
C GLU A 168 14.90 10.65 -3.98
N LYS A 169 13.63 10.28 -3.70
CA LYS A 169 12.42 10.90 -4.30
C LYS A 169 12.46 12.42 -4.26
N ASN A 170 12.70 12.97 -3.07
CA ASN A 170 12.58 14.41 -2.82
C ASN A 170 13.68 15.20 -3.55
N ALA A 171 14.86 14.62 -3.75
CA ALA A 171 15.93 15.24 -4.54
C ALA A 171 15.60 15.21 -6.03
N GLN A 172 15.05 14.09 -6.54
CA GLN A 172 14.65 13.96 -7.93
C GLN A 172 13.50 14.91 -8.31
N ILE A 173 12.47 15.03 -7.46
CA ILE A 173 11.34 15.95 -7.72
C ILE A 173 11.76 17.42 -7.54
N SER A 174 12.60 17.75 -6.56
CA SER A 174 13.07 19.13 -6.37
C SER A 174 13.99 19.60 -7.51
N SER A 175 14.79 18.71 -8.11
CA SER A 175 15.67 19.05 -9.24
C SER A 175 14.98 18.97 -10.59
N ASN A 176 13.97 18.10 -10.75
CA ASN A 176 13.10 18.07 -11.92
C ASN A 176 11.62 17.88 -11.50
N PRO A 177 10.86 18.97 -11.29
CA PRO A 177 9.44 18.90 -10.93
C PRO A 177 8.53 18.26 -11.99
N SER A 178 8.99 18.13 -13.24
CA SER A 178 8.26 17.43 -14.32
C SER A 178 8.47 15.90 -14.31
N TYR A 179 9.42 15.40 -13.51
CA TYR A 179 9.68 13.97 -13.38
C TYR A 179 8.55 13.28 -12.62
N ILE A 180 8.00 12.21 -13.20
CA ILE A 180 6.91 11.43 -12.59
C ILE A 180 7.51 10.33 -11.73
N TRP A 181 7.58 10.57 -10.41
CA TRP A 181 7.97 9.56 -9.43
C TRP A 181 6.85 8.53 -9.20
N CYS A 182 5.63 9.01 -9.02
CA CYS A 182 4.42 8.19 -9.01
C CYS A 182 3.21 9.01 -9.48
N LEU A 183 2.26 8.37 -10.14
CA LEU A 183 1.03 8.96 -10.66
C LEU A 183 -0.09 7.92 -10.69
N SER A 184 -1.34 8.36 -10.48
CA SER A 184 -2.57 7.56 -10.63
C SER A 184 -2.54 6.19 -9.94
N PRO A 185 -2.33 6.11 -8.61
CA PRO A 185 -2.39 4.85 -7.88
C PRO A 185 -3.79 4.20 -7.99
N LYS A 186 -3.82 2.89 -8.24
CA LYS A 186 -5.02 2.05 -8.36
C LYS A 186 -4.83 0.70 -7.69
N PHE A 187 -5.84 0.16 -7.03
CA PHE A 187 -5.77 -1.18 -6.41
C PHE A 187 -5.84 -2.28 -7.49
N LEU A 188 -5.01 -3.31 -7.32
CA LEU A 188 -5.07 -4.57 -8.04
C LEU A 188 -5.81 -5.64 -7.22
N ASP A 189 -5.59 -5.61 -5.91
CA ASP A 189 -6.34 -6.31 -4.87
C ASP A 189 -6.29 -5.48 -3.57
N ASP A 190 -6.70 -6.01 -2.42
CA ASP A 190 -6.67 -5.28 -1.14
C ASP A 190 -5.26 -5.00 -0.56
N ASN A 191 -4.20 -5.57 -1.15
CA ASN A 191 -2.81 -5.50 -0.69
C ASN A 191 -1.84 -4.89 -1.71
N ASN A 192 -2.20 -4.91 -3.00
CA ASN A 192 -1.33 -4.51 -4.11
C ASN A 192 -1.89 -3.28 -4.85
N ILE A 193 -1.06 -2.25 -5.03
CA ILE A 193 -1.40 -0.98 -5.69
C ILE A 193 -0.50 -0.78 -6.90
N ALA A 194 -1.09 -0.67 -8.09
CA ALA A 194 -0.40 -0.23 -9.29
C ALA A 194 -0.26 1.31 -9.30
N TYR A 195 0.87 1.83 -9.78
CA TYR A 195 1.09 3.24 -10.06
C TYR A 195 1.96 3.44 -11.30
N ILE A 196 1.86 4.61 -11.93
CA ILE A 196 2.63 4.99 -13.13
C ILE A 196 3.90 5.74 -12.67
N SER A 197 5.06 5.44 -13.25
CA SER A 197 6.32 6.11 -12.93
C SER A 197 7.24 6.23 -14.16
N GLN A 198 8.13 7.22 -14.19
CA GLN A 198 9.29 7.25 -15.08
C GLN A 198 10.47 6.43 -14.53
N LEU A 199 10.36 5.91 -13.30
CA LEU A 199 11.34 4.97 -12.79
C LEU A 199 11.36 3.72 -13.69
N PRO A 200 12.55 3.19 -14.02
CA PRO A 200 13.82 3.47 -13.34
C PRO A 200 14.76 4.43 -14.10
N TRP A 201 14.34 5.04 -15.23
CA TRP A 201 15.24 5.75 -16.15
C TRP A 201 15.12 7.28 -16.04
N ILE A 202 15.98 7.89 -15.22
CA ILE A 202 16.06 9.35 -15.09
C ILE A 202 16.41 10.00 -16.45
N GLY A 203 15.75 11.12 -16.75
CA GLY A 203 15.97 11.90 -17.98
C GLY A 203 15.22 11.36 -19.21
N LYS A 204 14.43 10.28 -19.07
CA LYS A 204 13.51 9.83 -20.12
C LYS A 204 12.08 10.28 -19.85
N THR A 205 11.32 10.50 -20.91
CA THR A 205 9.88 10.81 -20.86
C THR A 205 9.01 9.57 -20.63
N SER A 206 9.48 8.41 -21.11
CA SER A 206 8.74 7.15 -21.14
C SER A 206 8.40 6.64 -19.74
N LYS A 207 7.18 6.12 -19.60
CA LYS A 207 6.57 5.71 -18.34
C LYS A 207 6.45 4.19 -18.29
N TYR A 208 6.38 3.67 -17.08
CA TYR A 208 6.31 2.26 -16.72
C TYR A 208 5.24 2.06 -15.66
N VAL A 209 4.69 0.85 -15.57
CA VAL A 209 3.80 0.47 -14.47
C VAL A 209 4.63 -0.18 -13.36
N TRP A 210 4.38 0.24 -12.13
CA TRP A 210 4.95 -0.35 -10.92
C TRP A 210 3.83 -0.85 -10.02
N ILE A 211 4.11 -1.91 -9.26
CA ILE A 211 3.23 -2.43 -8.20
C ILE A 211 3.93 -2.25 -6.87
N GLU A 212 3.24 -1.65 -5.92
CA GLU A 212 3.59 -1.68 -4.50
C GLU A 212 2.75 -2.72 -3.76
N ASN A 213 3.36 -3.49 -2.87
CA ASN A 213 2.66 -4.32 -1.90
C ASN A 213 2.67 -3.70 -0.50
N ILE A 214 1.48 -3.41 0.03
CA ILE A 214 1.24 -2.70 1.31
C ILE A 214 1.86 -3.44 2.50
N GLN A 215 1.83 -4.78 2.51
CA GLN A 215 2.26 -5.58 3.66
C GLN A 215 3.79 -5.62 3.80
N ASN A 216 4.50 -5.87 2.70
CA ASN A 216 5.95 -6.07 2.70
C ASN A 216 6.76 -4.84 2.22
N LYS A 217 6.08 -3.79 1.73
CA LYS A 217 6.67 -2.53 1.22
C LYS A 217 7.67 -2.73 0.09
N SER A 218 7.48 -3.79 -0.71
CA SER A 218 8.21 -3.98 -1.96
C SER A 218 7.55 -3.20 -3.08
N HIS A 219 8.38 -2.65 -3.97
CA HIS A 219 7.96 -2.01 -5.21
C HIS A 219 8.62 -2.75 -6.37
N ILE A 220 7.83 -3.27 -7.30
CA ILE A 220 8.29 -4.03 -8.48
C ILE A 220 7.82 -3.36 -9.76
N MET A 221 8.67 -3.32 -10.78
CA MET A 221 8.28 -2.85 -12.11
C MET A 221 7.57 -3.98 -12.87
N VAL A 222 6.39 -3.71 -13.40
CA VAL A 222 5.68 -4.62 -14.30
C VAL A 222 6.47 -4.70 -15.61
N GLN A 223 6.78 -5.92 -16.05
CA GLN A 223 7.53 -6.14 -17.27
C GLN A 223 6.59 -6.13 -18.47
N GLY A 224 7.04 -5.58 -19.61
CA GLY A 224 6.24 -5.55 -20.84
C GLY A 224 5.19 -4.44 -20.91
N ILE A 225 5.33 -3.37 -20.10
CA ILE A 225 4.59 -2.11 -20.30
C ILE A 225 5.59 -0.94 -20.26
N GLN A 226 5.75 -0.25 -21.37
CA GLN A 226 6.56 0.96 -21.55
C GLN A 226 5.91 1.85 -22.63
N GLY A 227 5.40 3.01 -22.24
CA GLY A 227 4.78 3.96 -23.17
C GLY A 227 4.95 5.42 -22.78
N GLU A 228 4.74 6.33 -23.72
CA GLU A 228 4.65 7.76 -23.44
C GLU A 228 3.31 8.16 -22.84
N ASN A 229 2.23 7.46 -23.21
CA ASN A 229 0.87 7.68 -22.70
C ASN A 229 0.34 6.42 -22.02
N ILE A 230 0.68 6.24 -20.74
CA ILE A 230 0.05 5.22 -19.88
C ILE A 230 -1.13 5.84 -19.14
N LYS A 231 -2.29 5.15 -19.13
CA LYS A 231 -3.49 5.52 -18.36
C LYS A 231 -4.14 4.28 -17.75
N PHE A 232 -4.52 4.33 -16.48
CA PHE A 232 -5.33 3.28 -15.87
C PHE A 232 -6.83 3.58 -16.03
N GLN A 233 -7.63 2.53 -16.15
CA GLN A 233 -9.09 2.60 -16.13
C GLN A 233 -9.63 1.83 -14.91
N ARG A 234 -10.51 0.85 -15.13
CA ARG A 234 -11.14 0.02 -14.10
C ARG A 234 -10.36 -1.27 -13.82
N LEU A 235 -10.48 -1.78 -12.61
CA LEU A 235 -10.20 -3.18 -12.29
C LEU A 235 -11.28 -4.07 -12.94
N THR A 236 -10.86 -5.23 -13.45
CA THR A 236 -11.72 -6.24 -14.12
C THR A 236 -11.27 -7.64 -13.73
N GLU A 237 -12.01 -8.68 -14.16
CA GLU A 237 -11.63 -10.08 -13.96
C GLU A 237 -10.27 -10.45 -14.61
N LYS A 238 -9.88 -9.78 -15.70
CA LYS A 238 -8.53 -9.91 -16.30
C LYS A 238 -7.43 -9.19 -15.48
N GLY A 239 -7.80 -8.38 -14.50
CA GLY A 239 -6.91 -7.41 -13.83
C GLY A 239 -7.23 -5.96 -14.17
N LEU A 240 -6.33 -5.05 -13.80
CA LEU A 240 -6.46 -3.61 -14.05
C LEU A 240 -6.29 -3.33 -15.53
N THR A 241 -7.29 -2.68 -16.15
CA THR A 241 -7.20 -2.21 -17.53
C THR A 241 -6.22 -1.04 -17.62
N VAL A 242 -5.15 -1.22 -18.38
CA VAL A 242 -4.13 -0.22 -18.68
C VAL A 242 -4.20 0.10 -20.18
N ILE A 243 -4.24 1.39 -20.51
CA ILE A 243 -4.06 1.88 -21.88
C ILE A 243 -2.61 2.34 -22.02
N GLU A 244 -1.91 1.78 -23.00
CA GLU A 244 -0.49 1.98 -23.29
C GLU A 244 -0.35 2.49 -24.74
N ASP A 245 -0.13 3.80 -24.90
CA ASP A 245 -0.06 4.48 -26.21
C ASP A 245 -1.21 4.17 -27.20
N GLY A 246 -2.37 3.78 -26.66
CA GLY A 246 -3.59 3.43 -27.40
C GLY A 246 -3.91 1.93 -27.41
N ALA A 247 -2.93 1.06 -27.19
CA ALA A 247 -3.18 -0.37 -26.95
C ALA A 247 -3.85 -0.59 -25.59
N THR A 248 -4.63 -1.66 -25.45
CA THR A 248 -5.21 -2.08 -24.16
C THR A 248 -4.51 -3.34 -23.67
N VAL A 249 -4.04 -3.32 -22.42
CA VAL A 249 -3.47 -4.47 -21.72
C VAL A 249 -4.08 -4.58 -20.32
N TYR A 250 -3.95 -5.74 -19.68
CA TYR A 250 -4.48 -6.02 -18.36
C TYR A 250 -3.38 -6.49 -17.41
N VAL A 251 -3.26 -5.83 -16.26
CA VAL A 251 -2.24 -6.12 -15.23
C VAL A 251 -2.88 -6.78 -14.01
N ASN A 252 -2.37 -7.94 -13.61
CA ASN A 252 -2.79 -8.60 -12.37
C ASN A 252 -1.86 -8.26 -11.18
N ALA A 253 -2.29 -8.60 -9.96
CA ALA A 253 -1.54 -8.33 -8.73
C ALA A 253 -0.14 -8.98 -8.66
N ALA A 254 0.14 -9.99 -9.49
CA ALA A 254 1.46 -10.62 -9.61
C ALA A 254 2.38 -9.93 -10.64
N GLY A 255 1.94 -8.81 -11.25
CA GLY A 255 2.70 -8.11 -12.29
C GLY A 255 2.74 -8.85 -13.63
N SER A 256 1.81 -9.78 -13.86
CA SER A 256 1.65 -10.41 -15.18
C SER A 256 0.79 -9.52 -16.08
N VAL A 257 1.12 -9.48 -17.37
CA VAL A 257 0.43 -8.67 -18.38
C VAL A 257 -0.28 -9.59 -19.38
N THR A 258 -1.51 -9.25 -19.75
CA THR A 258 -2.28 -9.94 -20.80
C THR A 258 -2.97 -8.93 -21.74
N GLN A 259 -3.48 -9.41 -22.87
CA GLN A 259 -4.27 -8.67 -23.86
C GLN A 259 -5.71 -9.21 -23.88
#